data_AF-A0A516P4J0-F1
#
_entry.id   AF-A0A516P4J0-F1
#
_cell.length_a   1.000
_cell.length_b   1.000
_cell.length_c   1.000
_cell.angle_alpha   90.00
_cell.angle_beta   90.00
_cell.angle_gamma   90.00
#
_symmetry.space_group_name_H-M   'P 1'
#
loop_
_entity.id
_entity.type
_entity.pdbx_description
1 polymer ?
#
loop_
_entity_poly.entity_id
_entity_poly.type
_entity_poly.pdbx_seq_one_letter_code
_entity_poly.pdbx_strand_id
1 'polypeptide(L)'
;MNPFDNSALTGFCGCGVNGFQPAISYSLNSGTKALTVTDASVFPAGDSFKAVNVWAIDKNGNEVKGQITAAAGNVVLSLVAPFDVNGGFTITATVVSTKRAVADLSVRGVGLALAASTGNLGNAAI
;
A
#
# COMPACT_ATOMS: atom_id res chain seq x y z
N MET A 1 -0.22 32.13 8.76
CA MET A 1 -0.43 30.67 8.66
C MET A 1 0.27 30.21 7.41
N ASN A 2 1.34 29.43 7.52
CA ASN A 2 2.01 28.86 6.35
C ASN A 2 1.16 27.67 5.86
N PRO A 3 0.73 27.65 4.60
CA PRO A 3 -0.20 26.65 4.07
C PRO A 3 0.43 25.26 3.84
N PHE A 4 1.74 25.11 4.07
CA PHE A 4 2.46 23.85 3.91
C PHE A 4 3.41 23.65 5.09
N ASP A 5 2.87 23.20 6.21
CA ASP A 5 3.68 22.67 7.31
C ASP A 5 4.11 21.24 6.96
N ASN A 6 5.32 21.14 6.42
CA ASN A 6 5.98 19.87 6.10
C ASN A 6 6.71 19.27 7.32
N SER A 7 6.35 19.64 8.56
CA SER A 7 6.92 19.07 9.78
C SER A 7 6.80 17.53 9.85
N ALA A 8 5.84 16.94 9.12
CA ALA A 8 5.71 15.49 8.94
C ALA A 8 6.78 14.84 8.02
N LEU A 9 7.50 15.61 7.20
CA LEU A 9 8.58 15.14 6.31
C LEU A 9 9.95 15.04 7.01
N THR A 10 10.04 15.38 8.30
CA THR A 10 11.30 15.48 9.07
C THR A 10 11.94 14.14 9.45
N GLY A 11 11.53 13.04 8.81
CA GLY A 11 12.03 11.68 9.07
C GLY A 11 12.64 10.97 7.86
N PHE A 12 12.67 11.57 6.68
CA PHE A 12 13.25 10.92 5.49
C PHE A 12 14.78 10.96 5.58
N CYS A 13 15.38 9.96 6.22
CA CYS A 13 16.78 9.69 5.93
C CYS A 13 16.81 9.13 4.49
N GLY A 14 17.63 9.69 3.61
CA GLY A 14 18.10 8.99 2.41
C GLY A 14 19.07 7.87 2.76
N CYS A 15 18.98 7.31 3.97
CA CYS A 15 19.88 6.27 4.42
C CYS A 15 19.47 4.99 3.70
N GLY A 16 20.26 4.65 2.68
CA GLY A 16 20.08 3.45 1.89
C GLY A 16 19.97 2.26 2.83
N VAL A 17 18.74 1.79 3.03
CA VAL A 17 18.49 0.55 3.74
C VAL A 17 18.81 -0.59 2.78
N ASN A 18 20.10 -0.89 2.72
CA ASN A 18 20.61 -1.97 1.92
C ASN A 18 19.91 -3.28 2.34
N GLY A 19 19.22 -3.93 1.40
CA GLY A 19 18.44 -5.14 1.66
C GLY A 19 17.00 -4.93 2.15
N PHE A 20 16.50 -3.70 2.26
CA PHE A 20 15.05 -3.47 2.42
C PHE A 20 14.36 -3.64 1.06
N GLN A 21 13.49 -4.64 0.97
CA GLN A 21 12.74 -4.96 -0.23
C GLN A 21 11.25 -4.84 0.11
N PRO A 22 10.65 -3.64 -0.06
CA PRO A 22 9.23 -3.45 0.16
C PRO A 22 8.45 -4.23 -0.89
N ALA A 23 7.51 -5.06 -0.46
CA ALA A 23 6.67 -5.83 -1.36
C ALA A 23 5.28 -6.03 -0.77
N ILE A 24 4.27 -5.85 -1.62
CA ILE A 24 2.87 -5.99 -1.25
C ILE A 24 2.18 -6.84 -2.31
N SER A 25 1.36 -7.79 -1.88
CA SER A 25 0.42 -8.47 -2.77
C SER A 25 -1.00 -8.02 -2.47
N TYR A 26 -1.85 -8.03 -3.48
CA TYR A 26 -3.27 -7.72 -3.30
C TYR A 26 -4.14 -8.73 -4.04
N SER A 27 -5.33 -8.95 -3.48
CA SER A 27 -6.37 -9.79 -4.05
C SER A 27 -7.72 -9.10 -3.91
N LEU A 28 -8.46 -8.97 -5.01
CA LEU A 28 -9.78 -8.36 -5.04
C LEU A 28 -10.86 -9.43 -5.27
N ASN A 29 -11.78 -9.54 -4.32
CA ASN A 29 -13.04 -10.24 -4.54
C ASN A 29 -14.08 -9.23 -5.07
N SER A 30 -14.34 -9.26 -6.37
CA SER A 30 -15.29 -8.35 -7.03
C SER A 30 -16.75 -8.59 -6.61
N GLY A 31 -17.10 -9.80 -6.18
CA GLY A 31 -18.44 -10.16 -5.73
C GLY A 31 -18.78 -9.54 -4.37
N THR A 32 -17.87 -9.64 -3.40
CA THR A 32 -18.04 -9.05 -2.07
C THR A 32 -17.46 -7.65 -1.93
N LYS A 33 -16.79 -7.15 -2.97
CA LYS A 33 -16.01 -5.89 -2.98
C LYS A 33 -15.00 -5.82 -1.82
N ALA A 34 -14.37 -6.96 -1.52
CA ALA A 34 -13.34 -7.05 -0.50
C ALA A 34 -11.97 -7.05 -1.15
N LEU A 35 -11.13 -6.08 -0.78
CA LEU A 35 -9.74 -6.00 -1.19
C LEU A 35 -8.85 -6.48 -0.04
N THR A 36 -8.19 -7.61 -0.21
CA THR A 36 -7.17 -8.09 0.72
C THR A 36 -5.81 -7.58 0.26
N VAL A 37 -5.08 -6.92 1.15
CA VAL A 37 -3.71 -6.47 0.92
C VAL A 37 -2.81 -7.14 1.93
N THR A 38 -1.73 -7.77 1.47
CA THR A 38 -0.83 -8.59 2.29
C THR A 38 0.60 -8.08 2.17
N ASP A 39 1.27 -7.96 3.30
CA ASP A 39 2.69 -7.64 3.38
C ASP A 39 3.54 -8.85 2.95
N ALA A 40 4.46 -8.61 2.02
CA ALA A 40 5.46 -9.57 1.57
C ALA A 40 6.88 -8.97 1.65
N SER A 41 7.04 -7.87 2.38
CA SER A 41 8.29 -7.12 2.45
C SER A 41 9.39 -7.92 3.14
N VAL A 42 10.61 -7.81 2.63
CA VAL A 42 11.80 -8.38 3.25
C VAL A 42 12.62 -7.27 3.89
N PHE A 43 13.03 -7.49 5.14
CA PHE A 43 13.82 -6.55 5.92
C PHE A 43 15.25 -7.09 6.13
N PRO A 44 16.28 -6.24 6.09
CA PRO A 44 17.65 -6.65 6.35
C PRO A 44 17.87 -6.97 7.84
N ALA A 45 18.98 -7.62 8.16
CA ALA A 45 19.31 -7.99 9.53
C ALA A 45 19.29 -6.77 10.50
N GLY A 46 18.62 -6.97 11.64
CA GLY A 46 18.45 -5.94 12.66
C GLY A 46 17.47 -4.83 12.28
N ASP A 47 16.74 -4.94 11.16
CA ASP A 47 15.52 -4.18 10.90
C ASP A 47 14.32 -5.14 10.87
N SER A 48 13.13 -4.59 11.01
CA SER A 48 11.89 -5.35 11.05
C SER A 48 10.70 -4.51 10.62
N PHE A 49 9.60 -5.20 10.37
CA PHE A 49 8.31 -4.59 10.10
C PHE A 49 7.89 -3.64 11.23
N LYS A 50 7.36 -2.47 10.87
CA LYS A 50 6.68 -1.59 11.83
C LYS A 50 5.20 -1.43 11.51
N ALA A 51 4.88 -1.03 10.28
CA ALA A 51 3.51 -0.89 9.82
C ALA A 51 3.46 -0.82 8.30
N VAL A 52 2.30 -1.17 7.73
CA VAL A 52 1.97 -0.81 6.35
C VAL A 52 0.66 -0.04 6.36
N ASN A 53 0.66 1.17 5.83
CA ASN A 53 -0.56 1.94 5.63
C ASN A 53 -1.05 1.74 4.21
N VAL A 54 -2.32 1.40 4.03
CA VAL A 54 -2.92 1.09 2.73
C VAL A 54 -4.05 2.07 2.44
N TRP A 55 -4.06 2.59 1.23
CA TRP A 55 -5.10 3.47 0.70
C TRP A 55 -5.60 2.94 -0.64
N ALA A 56 -6.91 2.76 -0.77
CA ALA A 56 -7.59 2.53 -2.03
C ALA A 56 -8.39 3.78 -2.38
N ILE A 57 -8.23 4.30 -3.60
CA ILE A 57 -8.89 5.53 -4.08
C ILE A 57 -9.50 5.26 -5.45
N ASP A 58 -10.83 5.41 -5.57
CA ASP A 58 -11.52 5.27 -6.85
C ASP A 58 -11.38 6.53 -7.73
N LYS A 59 -11.82 6.44 -8.98
CA LYS A 59 -11.82 7.60 -9.91
C LYS A 59 -12.68 8.79 -9.46
N ASN A 60 -13.61 8.57 -8.53
CA ASN A 60 -14.52 9.60 -8.00
C ASN A 60 -13.94 10.28 -6.75
N GLY A 61 -12.78 9.82 -6.27
CA GLY A 61 -12.13 10.33 -5.06
C GLY A 61 -12.64 9.71 -3.77
N ASN A 62 -13.42 8.63 -3.81
CA ASN A 62 -13.78 7.89 -2.61
C ASN A 62 -12.56 7.11 -2.10
N GLU A 63 -12.25 7.27 -0.84
CA GLU A 63 -11.08 6.65 -0.22
C GLU A 63 -11.49 5.58 0.81
N VAL A 64 -10.79 4.44 0.79
CA VAL A 64 -10.84 3.43 1.86
C VAL A 64 -9.43 3.22 2.37
N LYS A 65 -9.26 3.24 3.69
CA LYS A 65 -7.96 3.19 4.36
C LYS A 65 -7.91 1.96 5.26
N GLY A 66 -6.73 1.38 5.40
CA GLY A 66 -6.47 0.38 6.43
C GLY A 66 -5.00 0.27 6.73
N GLN A 67 -4.68 -0.58 7.70
CA GLN A 67 -3.34 -0.74 8.20
C GLN A 67 -3.05 -2.22 8.46
N ILE A 68 -1.85 -2.65 8.07
CA ILE A 68 -1.27 -3.91 8.51
C ILE A 68 -0.41 -3.59 9.73
N THR A 69 -0.67 -4.28 10.84
CA THR A 69 -0.01 -4.05 12.14
C THR A 69 0.92 -5.19 12.56
N ALA A 70 1.01 -6.24 11.75
CA ALA A 70 1.88 -7.40 11.98
C ALA A 70 2.68 -7.74 10.73
N ALA A 71 3.92 -8.21 10.92
CA ALA A 71 4.80 -8.66 9.85
C ALA A 71 4.15 -9.81 9.06
N ALA A 72 4.26 -9.78 7.73
CA ALA A 72 3.58 -10.73 6.84
C ALA A 72 2.06 -10.85 7.09
N GLY A 73 1.47 -9.82 7.70
CA GLY A 73 0.03 -9.74 7.96
C GLY A 73 -0.74 -9.27 6.73
N ASN A 74 -2.05 -9.21 6.88
CA ASN A 74 -2.93 -8.65 5.87
C ASN A 74 -3.92 -7.66 6.49
N VAL A 75 -4.53 -6.87 5.62
CA VAL A 75 -5.70 -6.05 5.91
C VAL A 75 -6.75 -6.29 4.84
N VAL A 76 -8.02 -6.32 5.24
CA VAL A 76 -9.16 -6.42 4.33
C VAL A 76 -9.88 -5.08 4.31
N LEU A 77 -9.91 -4.45 3.14
CA LEU A 77 -10.63 -3.20 2.90
C LEU A 77 -11.99 -3.52 2.27
N SER A 78 -13.06 -2.96 2.86
CA SER A 78 -14.40 -3.05 2.30
C SER A 78 -14.63 -1.90 1.30
N LEU A 79 -14.75 -2.23 0.02
CA LEU A 79 -14.94 -1.30 -1.10
C LEU A 79 -16.43 -1.20 -1.50
N VAL A 80 -17.32 -1.23 -0.51
CA VAL A 80 -18.76 -1.05 -0.74
C VAL A 80 -19.09 0.39 -1.17
N ALA A 81 -20.31 0.60 -1.67
CA ALA A 81 -20.76 1.94 -2.08
C ALA A 81 -20.50 2.97 -0.96
N PRO A 82 -19.96 4.16 -1.29
CA PRO A 82 -19.94 4.80 -2.61
C PRO A 82 -18.76 4.43 -3.54
N PHE A 83 -17.88 3.49 -3.16
CA PHE A 83 -16.67 3.18 -3.92
C PHE A 83 -16.95 2.50 -5.28
N ASP A 84 -16.42 3.06 -6.38
CA ASP A 84 -16.55 2.52 -7.74
C ASP A 84 -15.38 1.59 -8.10
N VAL A 85 -15.55 0.30 -7.79
CA VAL A 85 -14.59 -0.76 -8.14
C VAL A 85 -14.48 -0.96 -9.66
N ASN A 86 -15.59 -0.79 -10.39
CA ASN A 86 -15.67 -1.09 -11.83
C ASN A 86 -15.07 0.03 -12.70
N GLY A 87 -15.14 1.26 -12.20
CA GLY A 87 -14.53 2.44 -12.83
C GLY A 87 -13.01 2.49 -12.71
N GLY A 88 -12.39 1.51 -12.05
CA GLY A 88 -10.97 1.51 -11.77
C GLY A 88 -10.62 2.29 -10.52
N PHE A 89 -9.64 1.78 -9.79
CA PHE A 89 -9.10 2.44 -8.61
C PHE A 89 -7.58 2.27 -8.51
N THR A 90 -6.99 3.08 -7.65
CA THR A 90 -5.57 3.04 -7.31
C THR A 90 -5.40 2.48 -5.91
N ILE A 91 -4.42 1.60 -5.71
CA ILE A 91 -3.97 1.18 -4.39
C ILE A 91 -2.61 1.82 -4.16
N THR A 92 -2.45 2.50 -3.03
CA THR A 92 -1.19 3.01 -2.53
C THR A 92 -0.90 2.33 -1.20
N ALA A 93 0.33 1.86 -0.99
CA ALA A 93 0.77 1.26 0.25
C ALA A 93 2.10 1.85 0.68
N THR A 94 2.18 2.34 1.92
CA THR A 94 3.41 2.85 2.53
C THR A 94 3.92 1.82 3.52
N VAL A 95 5.04 1.18 3.21
CA VAL A 95 5.73 0.24 4.08
C VAL A 95 6.70 1.01 4.96
N VAL A 96 6.61 0.82 6.27
CA VAL A 96 7.47 1.46 7.27
C VAL A 96 8.21 0.38 8.06
N SER A 97 9.53 0.51 8.15
CA SER A 97 10.39 -0.34 8.98
C SER A 97 10.68 0.26 10.35
N THR A 98 11.17 -0.56 11.28
CA THR A 98 11.59 -0.10 12.61
C THR A 98 12.77 0.87 12.58
N LYS A 99 13.65 0.77 11.57
CA LYS A 99 14.75 1.71 11.33
C LYS A 99 14.35 2.95 10.52
N ARG A 100 13.05 3.21 10.37
CA ARG A 100 12.49 4.36 9.65
C ARG A 100 12.77 4.34 8.14
N ALA A 101 13.04 3.17 7.57
CA ALA A 101 12.90 3.04 6.12
C ALA A 101 11.44 3.17 5.75
N VAL A 102 11.18 3.96 4.72
CA VAL A 102 9.83 4.17 4.19
C VAL A 102 9.88 3.94 2.70
N ALA A 103 8.94 3.15 2.19
CA ALA A 103 8.75 2.96 0.77
C ALA A 103 7.28 3.06 0.42
N ASP A 104 6.98 3.82 -0.62
CA ASP A 104 5.66 3.97 -1.17
C ASP A 104 5.52 3.10 -2.43
N LEU A 105 4.52 2.24 -2.43
CA LEU A 105 4.16 1.37 -3.54
C LEU A 105 2.81 1.82 -4.08
N SER A 106 2.63 1.80 -5.40
CA SER A 106 1.33 2.09 -5.99
C SER A 106 1.03 1.25 -7.22
N VAL A 107 -0.22 0.84 -7.36
CA VAL A 107 -0.78 0.21 -8.57
C VAL A 107 -2.01 0.97 -8.99
N ARG A 108 -2.12 1.25 -10.28
CA ARG A 108 -3.23 1.99 -10.90
C ARG A 108 -4.04 1.07 -11.79
N GLY A 109 -5.30 1.42 -12.00
CA GLY A 109 -6.20 0.68 -12.89
C GLY A 109 -6.62 -0.67 -12.34
N VAL A 110 -6.57 -0.86 -11.02
CA VAL A 110 -7.14 -2.05 -10.38
C VAL A 110 -8.64 -2.03 -10.62
N GLY A 111 -9.21 -3.14 -11.10
CA GLY A 111 -10.61 -3.22 -11.50
C GLY A 111 -10.93 -2.74 -12.93
N LEU A 112 -10.04 -2.01 -13.62
CA LEU A 112 -10.23 -1.64 -15.05
C LEU A 112 -10.00 -2.83 -15.98
N ALA A 113 -9.03 -3.67 -15.66
CA ALA A 113 -8.96 -4.98 -16.26
C ALA A 113 -10.09 -5.80 -15.61
N LEU A 114 -11.14 -6.08 -16.37
CA LEU A 114 -12.31 -6.91 -16.01
C LEU A 114 -11.98 -8.31 -15.43
N ALA A 115 -10.70 -8.64 -15.23
CA ALA A 115 -10.15 -9.92 -14.76
C ALA A 115 -8.97 -9.79 -13.78
N ALA A 116 -8.55 -8.60 -13.32
CA ALA A 116 -7.42 -8.49 -12.39
C ALA A 116 -7.86 -8.80 -10.94
N SER A 117 -7.94 -10.09 -10.60
CA SER A 117 -8.25 -10.57 -9.24
C SER A 117 -7.04 -10.56 -8.30
N THR A 118 -5.83 -10.48 -8.85
CA THR A 118 -4.57 -10.60 -8.10
C THR A 118 -3.47 -9.77 -8.76
N GLY A 119 -2.54 -9.24 -7.96
CA GLY A 119 -1.35 -8.58 -8.46
C GLY A 119 -0.30 -8.36 -7.38
N ASN A 120 0.94 -8.10 -7.82
CA ASN A 120 2.07 -7.84 -6.95
C ASN A 120 2.60 -6.43 -7.20
N LEU A 121 2.86 -5.72 -6.11
CA LEU A 121 3.63 -4.49 -6.05
C LEU A 121 5.05 -4.87 -5.62
N GLY A 122 5.99 -4.84 -6.57
CA GLY A 122 7.39 -5.23 -6.34
C GLY A 122 8.29 -4.77 -7.49
N ASN A 123 9.56 -4.56 -7.17
CA ASN A 123 10.53 -3.77 -7.93
C ASN A 123 10.58 -4.06 -9.45
N ALA A 124 10.50 -3.01 -10.27
CA ALA A 124 11.15 -3.03 -11.58
C ALA A 124 12.66 -3.07 -11.32
N ALA A 125 13.30 -4.21 -11.61
CA ALA A 125 14.75 -4.28 -11.62
C ALA A 125 15.28 -3.23 -12.60
N ILE A 126 16.04 -2.26 -12.09
CA ILE A 126 17.01 -1.51 -12.89
C ILE A 126 18.38 -2.06 -12.51
#